data_AF-A0A9C6XBQ8-F1
#
_entry.id   AF-A0A9C6XBQ8-F1
#
_cell.length_a   1.000
_cell.length_b   1.000
_cell.length_c   1.000
_cell.angle_alpha   90.00
_cell.angle_beta   90.00
_cell.angle_gamma   90.00
#
_symmetry.space_group_name_H-M   'P 1'
#
loop_
_entity.id
_entity.type
_entity.pdbx_description
1 polymer ?
#
loop_
_entity_poly.entity_id
_entity_poly.type
_entity_poly.pdbx_seq_one_letter_code
_entity_poly.pdbx_strand_id
1 'polypeptide(L)'
;MCCAYAAASWSRLALLLGLAAAVLQALSLFTGSWILTKEMLAPAESADDTQQQTVRYGTVVVHARVGLLRACVRVEKFNGSSYPYPSPQPSCFSLSTNIWQEVTSADLGILHGSIQSTAQVVTNMRQYTLVLGSVALALMLLGELGALVSHLKPSIRLGVVLACYLYLFAGLIVCLVVVTFSMMTEVPRRELAPSVRLPVHKLLEAGAPFTWELGTSYYLAVAAFALTHLIAAVLVSAFMRRFSSLEAMVREVVPGADRKLREHQENNLVGLWEIYP
;
A
#
# COMPACT_ATOMS: atom_id res chain seq x y z
N MET A 1 8.00 -39.69 13.41
CA MET A 1 9.03 -38.63 13.52
C MET A 1 9.27 -37.83 12.21
N CYS A 2 8.54 -38.05 11.11
CA CYS A 2 8.81 -37.37 9.83
C CYS A 2 8.22 -35.95 9.67
N CYS A 3 7.35 -35.48 10.57
CA CYS A 3 6.67 -34.19 10.42
C CYS A 3 7.49 -32.97 10.92
N ALA A 4 8.59 -33.19 11.64
CA ALA A 4 9.39 -32.11 12.22
C ALA A 4 10.13 -31.27 11.15
N TYR A 5 10.64 -31.92 10.10
CA TYR A 5 11.35 -31.23 9.02
C TYR A 5 10.43 -30.37 8.14
N ALA A 6 9.22 -30.87 7.84
CA ALA A 6 8.23 -30.10 7.08
C ALA A 6 7.72 -28.90 7.90
N ALA A 7 7.41 -29.07 9.18
CA ALA A 7 6.96 -27.95 10.03
C ALA A 7 8.03 -26.85 10.18
N ALA A 8 9.31 -27.21 10.19
CA ALA A 8 10.43 -26.27 10.23
C ALA A 8 10.57 -25.46 8.93
N SER A 9 10.31 -26.05 7.76
CA SER A 9 10.42 -25.32 6.48
C SER A 9 9.32 -24.26 6.31
N TRP A 10 8.07 -24.57 6.71
CA TRP A 10 6.96 -23.61 6.60
C TRP A 10 7.11 -22.42 7.55
N SER A 11 7.63 -22.63 8.76
CA SER A 11 7.88 -21.53 9.70
C SER A 11 8.97 -20.58 9.21
N ARG A 12 10.06 -21.11 8.62
CA ARG A 12 11.11 -20.28 8.00
C ARG A 12 10.59 -19.50 6.79
N LEU A 13 9.76 -20.14 5.96
CA LEU A 13 9.12 -19.46 4.83
C LEU A 13 8.23 -18.31 5.30
N ALA A 14 7.43 -18.51 6.36
CA ALA A 14 6.59 -17.46 6.93
C ALA A 14 7.40 -16.25 7.39
N LEU A 15 8.50 -16.48 8.13
CA LEU A 15 9.40 -15.41 8.60
C LEU A 15 10.06 -14.64 7.44
N LEU A 16 10.49 -15.35 6.39
CA LEU A 16 11.10 -14.71 5.22
C LEU A 16 10.07 -13.87 4.45
N LEU A 17 8.87 -14.41 4.24
CA LEU A 17 7.80 -13.72 3.53
C LEU A 17 7.32 -12.49 4.31
N GLY A 18 7.17 -12.56 5.63
CA GLY A 18 6.70 -11.42 6.39
C GLY A 18 7.77 -10.37 6.65
N LEU A 19 9.06 -10.73 6.73
CA LEU A 19 10.15 -9.76 6.64
C LEU A 19 10.11 -9.05 5.28
N ALA A 20 9.93 -9.78 4.19
CA ALA A 20 9.79 -9.19 2.86
C ALA A 20 8.57 -8.26 2.76
N ALA A 21 7.41 -8.67 3.31
CA ALA A 21 6.21 -7.83 3.35
C ALA A 21 6.43 -6.53 4.14
N ALA A 22 7.06 -6.63 5.32
CA ALA A 22 7.38 -5.46 6.14
C ALA A 22 8.37 -4.53 5.44
N VAL A 23 9.40 -5.06 4.77
CA VAL A 23 10.34 -4.27 3.97
C VAL A 23 9.63 -3.58 2.81
N LEU A 24 8.79 -4.29 2.06
CA LEU A 24 8.03 -3.69 0.96
C LEU A 24 7.06 -2.60 1.43
N GLN A 25 6.42 -2.80 2.58
CA GLN A 25 5.56 -1.79 3.19
C GLN A 25 6.35 -0.59 3.73
N ALA A 26 7.53 -0.80 4.32
CA ALA A 26 8.41 0.29 4.72
C ALA A 26 8.90 1.07 3.49
N LEU A 27 9.31 0.36 2.44
CA LEU A 27 9.69 0.99 1.17
C LEU A 27 8.53 1.75 0.57
N SER A 28 7.30 1.22 0.55
CA SER A 28 6.14 1.96 0.05
C SER A 28 5.96 3.28 0.80
N LEU A 29 6.11 3.30 2.13
CA LEU A 29 5.93 4.51 2.93
C LEU A 29 7.06 5.55 2.78
N PHE A 30 8.31 5.09 2.79
CA PHE A 30 9.48 5.97 2.84
C PHE A 30 10.06 6.30 1.46
N THR A 31 9.71 5.56 0.40
CA THR A 31 10.14 5.88 -0.97
C THR A 31 9.25 6.94 -1.64
N GLY A 32 9.86 7.68 -2.56
CA GLY A 32 9.36 8.97 -3.03
C GLY A 32 8.49 8.98 -4.29
N SER A 33 7.81 7.88 -4.64
CA SER A 33 7.04 7.85 -5.90
C SER A 33 5.78 7.01 -5.79
N TRP A 34 4.76 7.58 -5.17
CA TRP A 34 3.41 7.03 -5.21
C TRP A 34 2.62 7.50 -6.41
N ILE A 35 2.81 8.76 -6.81
CA ILE A 35 2.19 9.34 -7.99
C ILE A 35 3.23 10.09 -8.81
N LEU A 36 3.13 9.98 -10.12
CA LEU A 36 3.86 10.80 -11.07
C LEU A 36 2.84 11.71 -11.74
N THR A 37 3.00 13.02 -11.61
CA THR A 37 2.15 14.00 -12.30
C THR A 37 2.94 14.72 -13.37
N LYS A 38 2.26 15.12 -14.43
CA LYS A 38 2.76 15.98 -15.49
C LYS A 38 1.73 17.09 -15.67
N GLU A 39 2.13 18.33 -15.40
CA GLU A 39 1.25 19.50 -15.44
C GLU A 39 1.87 20.56 -16.35
N MET A 40 1.04 21.19 -17.18
CA MET A 40 1.45 22.34 -17.98
C MET A 40 1.16 23.61 -17.19
N LEU A 41 2.18 24.44 -16.96
CA LEU A 41 1.97 25.72 -16.30
C LEU A 41 1.24 26.67 -17.25
N ALA A 42 0.12 27.24 -16.79
CA ALA A 42 -0.48 28.38 -17.47
C ALA A 42 0.49 29.58 -17.36
N PRO A 43 0.71 30.34 -18.44
CA PRO A 43 1.48 31.57 -18.36
C PRO A 43 0.84 32.50 -17.33
N ALA A 44 1.66 33.13 -16.49
CA ALA A 44 1.18 34.14 -15.56
C ALA A 44 0.42 35.21 -16.36
N GLU A 45 -0.82 35.46 -15.96
CA GLU A 45 -1.70 36.46 -16.57
C GLU A 45 -1.10 37.85 -16.34
N SER A 46 -0.28 38.31 -17.27
CA SER A 46 0.21 39.69 -17.26
C SER A 46 -0.97 40.59 -17.62
N ALA A 47 -1.43 41.35 -16.64
CA ALA A 47 -2.53 42.30 -16.69
C ALA A 47 -2.20 43.55 -17.53
N ASP A 48 -1.79 43.38 -18.79
CA ASP A 48 -1.76 44.48 -19.75
C ASP A 48 -2.49 44.06 -21.03
N ASP A 49 -3.71 44.57 -21.09
CA ASP A 49 -4.72 44.32 -22.09
C ASP A 49 -4.37 45.16 -23.33
N THR A 50 -4.00 44.49 -24.43
CA THR A 50 -4.06 44.91 -25.86
C THR A 50 -2.84 44.44 -26.65
N GLN A 51 -2.85 43.17 -27.07
CA GLN A 51 -2.68 42.85 -28.49
C GLN A 51 -3.00 41.38 -28.76
N GLN A 52 -3.85 41.20 -29.77
CA GLN A 52 -4.33 39.94 -30.31
C GLN A 52 -3.20 38.97 -30.66
N GLN A 53 -3.41 37.75 -30.17
CA GLN A 53 -3.29 36.47 -30.89
C GLN A 53 -2.00 36.17 -31.66
N THR A 54 -1.53 34.95 -31.40
CA THR A 54 -0.41 34.24 -32.01
C THR A 54 0.94 34.61 -31.40
N VAL A 55 1.35 33.86 -30.39
CA VAL A 55 2.69 33.24 -30.28
C VAL A 55 2.83 32.61 -28.89
N ARG A 56 2.88 31.27 -28.90
CA ARG A 56 3.48 30.36 -27.93
C ARG A 56 2.87 30.34 -26.53
N TYR A 57 1.85 29.50 -26.38
CA TYR A 57 1.63 28.73 -25.15
C TYR A 57 2.99 28.35 -24.55
N GLY A 58 3.33 28.91 -23.41
CA GLY A 58 4.61 28.73 -22.75
C GLY A 58 4.74 27.34 -22.13
N THR A 59 4.74 26.28 -22.94
CA THR A 59 5.77 25.23 -23.09
C THR A 59 6.58 24.74 -21.88
N VAL A 60 6.14 24.95 -20.64
CA VAL A 60 6.83 24.44 -19.46
C VAL A 60 6.04 23.27 -18.91
N VAL A 61 6.60 22.07 -19.08
CA VAL A 61 6.03 20.83 -18.56
C VAL A 61 6.72 20.52 -17.23
N VAL A 62 5.93 20.46 -16.17
CA VAL A 62 6.41 20.12 -14.84
C VAL A 62 6.13 18.65 -14.59
N HIS A 63 7.20 17.86 -14.46
CA HIS A 63 7.14 16.48 -14.01
C HIS A 63 7.35 16.43 -12.50
N ALA A 64 6.36 16.00 -11.73
CA ALA A 64 6.52 15.81 -10.29
C ALA A 64 6.41 14.32 -9.95
N ARG A 65 7.43 13.81 -9.25
CA ARG A 65 7.36 12.51 -8.55
C ARG A 65 7.05 12.80 -7.09
N VAL A 66 5.87 12.42 -6.66
CA VAL A 66 5.41 12.70 -5.31
C VAL A 66 5.28 11.40 -4.52
N GLY A 67 5.97 11.35 -3.39
CA GLY A 67 5.77 10.35 -2.34
C GLY A 67 5.12 10.96 -1.11
N LEU A 68 5.09 10.20 -0.02
CA LEU A 68 4.42 10.63 1.21
C LEU A 68 5.21 11.64 2.04
N LEU A 69 6.54 11.65 1.92
CA LEU A 69 7.43 12.50 2.72
C LEU A 69 8.32 13.40 1.85
N ARG A 70 8.46 13.08 0.56
CA ARG A 70 9.33 13.79 -0.37
C ARG A 70 8.61 13.98 -1.69
N ALA A 71 8.82 15.14 -2.29
CA ALA A 71 8.42 15.43 -3.66
C ALA A 71 9.67 15.82 -4.45
N CYS A 72 9.83 15.27 -5.64
CA CYS A 72 10.90 15.62 -6.56
C CYS A 72 10.30 16.18 -7.83
N VAL A 73 10.66 17.41 -8.16
CA VAL A 73 10.13 18.13 -9.32
C VAL A 73 11.22 18.27 -10.37
N ARG A 74 10.86 18.05 -11.63
CA ARG A 74 11.70 18.26 -12.80
C ARG A 74 10.94 19.12 -13.79
N VAL A 75 11.51 20.27 -14.11
CA VAL A 75 10.92 21.21 -15.08
C VAL A 75 11.57 20.97 -16.44
N GLU A 76 10.80 20.59 -17.44
CA GLU A 76 11.30 20.41 -18.80
C GLU A 76 10.81 21.56 -19.70
N LYS A 77 11.75 22.14 -20.47
CA LYS A 77 11.45 23.17 -21.46
C LYS A 77 11.00 22.48 -22.75
N PHE A 78 9.82 22.81 -23.25
CA PHE A 78 9.42 22.39 -24.59
C PHE A 78 10.10 23.28 -25.63
N ASN A 79 10.56 22.67 -26.72
CA ASN A 79 11.45 23.23 -27.75
C ASN A 79 11.26 24.72 -28.06
N GLY A 80 12.36 25.49 -27.99
CA GLY A 80 12.51 26.77 -28.68
C GLY A 80 12.31 28.06 -27.86
N SER A 81 12.15 27.98 -26.54
CA SER A 81 12.10 29.17 -25.68
C SER A 81 13.41 29.33 -24.87
N SER A 82 14.21 30.34 -25.24
CA SER A 82 15.42 30.76 -24.54
C SER A 82 15.06 31.56 -23.28
N TYR A 83 14.41 30.91 -22.30
CA TYR A 83 14.20 31.50 -20.97
C TYR A 83 15.42 31.26 -20.06
N PRO A 84 15.82 32.24 -19.23
CA PRO A 84 17.07 32.26 -18.47
C PRO A 84 17.03 31.42 -17.18
N TYR A 85 16.24 30.34 -17.16
CA TYR A 85 16.29 29.40 -16.04
C TYR A 85 17.43 28.40 -16.23
N PRO A 86 18.31 28.23 -15.22
CA PRO A 86 19.40 27.26 -15.27
C PRO A 86 18.87 25.84 -15.47
N SER A 87 19.68 25.02 -16.14
CA SER A 87 19.44 23.60 -16.43
C SER A 87 18.70 22.87 -15.28
N PRO A 88 17.62 22.12 -15.55
CA PRO A 88 16.74 21.60 -14.51
C PRO A 88 17.39 20.43 -13.79
N GLN A 89 18.09 20.71 -12.69
CA GLN A 89 18.39 19.66 -11.73
C GLN A 89 17.07 19.25 -11.05
N PRO A 90 16.81 17.95 -10.85
CA PRO A 90 15.65 17.51 -10.09
C PRO A 90 15.78 18.05 -8.67
N SER A 91 14.92 19.00 -8.32
CA SER A 91 14.88 19.55 -6.97
C SER A 91 13.93 18.67 -6.15
N CYS A 92 14.52 17.95 -5.18
CA CYS A 92 13.77 17.15 -4.23
C CYS A 92 13.61 17.94 -2.93
N PHE A 93 12.37 18.08 -2.49
CA PHE A 93 12.02 18.78 -1.27
C PHE A 93 11.41 17.80 -0.28
N SER A 94 11.73 18.00 1.00
CA SER A 94 11.03 17.32 2.09
C SER A 94 9.72 18.04 2.33
N LEU A 95 8.61 17.31 2.28
CA LEU A 95 7.32 17.86 2.65
C LEU A 95 7.26 18.04 4.17
N SER A 96 6.52 19.04 4.65
CA SER A 96 6.33 19.29 6.09
C SER A 96 5.89 18.01 6.79
N THR A 97 6.47 17.72 7.96
CA THR A 97 6.09 16.58 8.80
C THR A 97 4.69 16.74 9.41
N ASN A 98 4.14 17.96 9.39
CA ASN A 98 2.77 18.18 9.80
C ASN A 98 1.81 17.67 8.73
N ILE A 99 1.24 16.49 9.00
CA ILE A 99 0.36 15.75 8.08
C ILE A 99 -1.00 16.47 7.89
N TRP A 100 -1.30 17.45 8.75
CA TRP A 100 -2.55 18.22 8.75
C TRP A 100 -2.43 19.56 8.03
N GLN A 101 -1.22 19.93 7.61
CA GLN A 101 -0.98 21.17 6.89
C GLN A 101 -1.14 20.92 5.38
N GLU A 102 -1.99 21.72 4.73
CA GLU A 102 -2.15 21.68 3.28
C GLU A 102 -0.83 21.99 2.59
N VAL A 103 -0.46 21.16 1.61
CA VAL A 103 0.74 21.37 0.80
C VAL A 103 0.46 22.51 -0.17
N THR A 104 1.16 23.63 -0.05
CA THR A 104 0.99 24.78 -0.94
C THR A 104 1.91 24.67 -2.18
N SER A 105 1.64 25.43 -3.24
CA SER A 105 2.53 25.48 -4.42
C SER A 105 3.95 25.96 -4.08
N ALA A 106 4.07 26.78 -3.03
CA ALA A 106 5.36 27.19 -2.48
C ALA A 106 6.15 26.03 -1.88
N ASP A 107 5.49 25.06 -1.23
CA ASP A 107 6.13 23.87 -0.65
C ASP A 107 6.65 22.91 -1.74
N LEU A 108 6.11 22.99 -2.96
CA LEU A 108 6.57 22.27 -4.14
C LEU A 108 7.70 23.01 -4.89
N GLY A 109 8.15 24.16 -4.38
CA GLY A 109 9.20 24.98 -4.99
C GLY A 109 8.74 25.78 -6.20
N ILE A 110 7.43 25.91 -6.43
CA ILE A 110 6.86 26.58 -7.59
C ILE A 110 6.36 27.95 -7.15
N LEU A 111 7.26 28.93 -7.28
CA LEU A 111 7.06 30.31 -6.81
C LEU A 111 6.11 31.13 -7.71
N HIS A 112 5.90 30.70 -8.96
CA HIS A 112 5.10 31.43 -9.96
C HIS A 112 4.14 30.45 -10.64
N GLY A 113 2.89 30.37 -10.15
CA GLY A 113 1.83 29.50 -10.65
C GLY A 113 1.04 28.82 -9.53
N SER A 114 -0.28 28.68 -9.69
CA SER A 114 -1.15 28.00 -8.74
C SER A 114 -1.39 26.55 -9.18
N ILE A 115 -0.68 25.62 -8.55
CA ILE A 115 -0.94 24.18 -8.70
C ILE A 115 -1.94 23.78 -7.62
N GLN A 116 -3.22 23.99 -7.87
CA GLN A 116 -4.27 23.68 -6.89
C GLN A 116 -4.58 22.18 -6.86
N SER A 117 -4.61 21.51 -8.02
CA SER A 117 -5.04 20.11 -8.11
C SER A 117 -4.00 19.12 -7.55
N THR A 118 -2.71 19.29 -7.86
CA THR A 118 -1.66 18.38 -7.34
C THR A 118 -1.51 18.53 -5.82
N ALA A 119 -1.54 19.76 -5.30
CA ALA A 119 -1.48 20.07 -3.87
C ALA A 119 -2.59 19.37 -3.05
N GLN A 120 -3.84 19.46 -3.52
CA GLN A 120 -4.99 18.89 -2.82
C GLN A 120 -4.96 17.35 -2.83
N VAL A 121 -4.63 16.74 -3.98
CA VAL A 121 -4.49 15.28 -4.10
C VAL A 121 -3.40 14.77 -3.15
N VAL A 122 -2.26 15.46 -3.09
CA VAL A 122 -1.12 15.08 -2.23
C VAL A 122 -1.48 15.22 -0.75
N THR A 123 -2.19 16.29 -0.35
CA THR A 123 -2.61 16.49 1.04
C THR A 123 -3.54 15.37 1.50
N ASN A 124 -4.60 15.09 0.73
CA ASN A 124 -5.56 14.03 1.04
C ASN A 124 -4.90 12.64 1.06
N MET A 125 -3.99 12.40 0.12
CA MET A 125 -3.22 11.18 0.07
C MET A 125 -2.39 10.97 1.35
N ARG A 126 -1.63 11.99 1.77
CA ARG A 126 -0.67 11.89 2.88
C ARG A 126 -1.35 11.56 4.20
N GLN A 127 -2.46 12.22 4.49
CA GLN A 127 -3.14 12.08 5.77
C GLN A 127 -3.57 10.64 6.07
N TYR A 128 -4.25 9.98 5.12
CA TYR A 128 -4.73 8.61 5.34
C TYR A 128 -3.65 7.56 5.09
N THR A 129 -2.88 7.70 4.01
CA THR A 129 -1.90 6.69 3.60
C THR A 129 -0.75 6.57 4.59
N LEU A 130 -0.24 7.68 5.12
CA LEU A 130 0.88 7.66 6.06
C LEU A 130 0.47 7.09 7.42
N VAL A 131 -0.67 7.53 7.95
CA VAL A 131 -1.17 7.09 9.26
C VAL A 131 -1.56 5.61 9.20
N LEU A 132 -2.48 5.23 8.33
CA LEU A 132 -2.94 3.84 8.24
C LEU A 132 -1.82 2.89 7.79
N GLY A 133 -0.98 3.33 6.85
CA GLY A 133 0.14 2.54 6.37
C GLY A 133 1.20 2.29 7.45
N SER A 134 1.46 3.27 8.32
CA SER A 134 2.37 3.10 9.47
C SER A 134 1.80 2.16 10.54
N VAL A 135 0.49 2.23 10.81
CA VAL A 135 -0.19 1.26 11.70
C VAL A 135 -0.09 -0.15 11.12
N ALA A 136 -0.32 -0.33 9.82
CA ALA A 136 -0.15 -1.62 9.18
C ALA A 136 1.28 -2.15 9.30
N LEU A 137 2.30 -1.30 9.10
CA LEU A 137 3.70 -1.68 9.28
C LEU A 137 3.98 -2.13 10.71
N ALA A 138 3.48 -1.40 11.72
CA ALA A 138 3.63 -1.78 13.12
C ALA A 138 2.99 -3.15 13.42
N LEU A 139 1.80 -3.42 12.88
CA LEU A 139 1.14 -4.72 13.00
C LEU A 139 1.92 -5.85 12.32
N MET A 140 2.51 -5.60 11.14
CA MET A 140 3.39 -6.60 10.48
C MET A 140 4.63 -6.91 11.33
N LEU A 141 5.25 -5.91 11.94
CA LEU A 141 6.42 -6.10 12.82
C LEU A 141 6.04 -6.87 14.10
N LEU A 142 4.89 -6.56 14.71
CA LEU A 142 4.36 -7.32 15.86
C LEU A 142 4.02 -8.76 15.46
N GLY A 143 3.45 -8.96 14.27
CA GLY A 143 3.20 -10.27 13.67
C GLY A 143 4.49 -11.08 13.54
N GLU A 144 5.56 -10.44 13.07
CA GLU A 144 6.86 -11.10 12.94
C GLU A 144 7.46 -11.48 14.28
N LEU A 145 7.39 -10.60 15.28
CA LEU A 145 7.85 -10.92 16.63
C LEU A 145 7.07 -12.12 17.19
N GLY A 146 5.76 -12.18 16.97
CA GLY A 146 4.93 -13.32 17.35
C GLY A 146 5.33 -14.61 16.65
N ALA A 147 5.59 -14.55 15.34
CA ALA A 147 6.05 -15.69 14.54
C ALA A 147 7.44 -16.18 14.99
N LEU A 148 8.36 -15.25 15.27
CA LEU A 148 9.71 -15.54 15.75
C LEU A 148 9.70 -16.18 17.14
N VAL A 149 8.90 -15.64 18.06
CA VAL A 149 8.73 -16.22 19.41
C VAL A 149 8.17 -17.64 19.31
N SER A 150 7.20 -17.87 18.44
CA SER A 150 6.63 -19.22 18.24
C SER A 150 7.60 -20.19 17.55
N HIS A 151 8.51 -19.68 16.71
CA HIS A 151 9.58 -20.47 16.12
C HIS A 151 10.60 -20.92 17.18
N LEU A 152 11.00 -20.01 18.08
CA LEU A 152 11.98 -20.29 19.15
C LEU A 152 11.39 -21.15 20.28
N LYS A 153 10.11 -20.93 20.62
CA LYS A 153 9.40 -21.65 21.68
C LYS A 153 8.13 -22.29 21.13
N PRO A 154 8.22 -23.51 20.56
CA PRO A 154 7.09 -24.18 19.94
C PRO A 154 5.96 -24.54 20.92
N SER A 155 6.22 -24.48 22.24
CA SER A 155 5.21 -24.64 23.29
C SER A 155 4.18 -23.50 23.30
N ILE A 156 4.53 -22.31 22.80
CA ILE A 156 3.64 -21.14 22.75
C ILE A 156 2.84 -21.17 21.45
N ARG A 157 1.79 -22.01 21.42
CA ARG A 157 0.92 -22.20 20.24
C ARG A 157 0.10 -20.95 19.89
N LEU A 158 -0.23 -20.14 20.90
CA LEU A 158 -0.95 -18.87 20.74
C LEU A 158 -0.19 -17.88 19.84
N GLY A 159 1.15 -17.94 19.79
CA GLY A 159 1.98 -17.03 19.02
C GLY A 159 1.76 -17.11 17.50
N VAL A 160 1.57 -18.32 16.95
CA VAL A 160 1.28 -18.51 15.51
C VAL A 160 -0.09 -17.93 15.15
N VAL A 161 -1.09 -18.16 16.00
CA VAL A 161 -2.46 -17.70 15.80
C VAL A 161 -2.53 -16.18 15.89
N LEU A 162 -1.91 -15.58 16.91
CA LEU A 162 -1.81 -14.14 17.07
C LEU A 162 -1.10 -13.49 15.88
N ALA A 163 0.04 -14.05 15.44
CA ALA A 163 0.74 -13.57 14.25
C ALA A 163 -0.16 -13.59 13.01
N CYS A 164 -0.90 -14.68 12.79
CA CYS A 164 -1.84 -14.79 11.67
C CYS A 164 -2.90 -13.68 11.70
N TYR A 165 -3.52 -13.41 12.85
CA TYR A 165 -4.49 -12.32 12.98
C TYR A 165 -3.83 -10.96 12.70
N LEU A 166 -2.64 -10.70 13.23
CA LEU A 166 -1.92 -9.45 13.00
C LEU A 166 -1.60 -9.22 11.53
N TYR A 167 -1.17 -10.25 10.78
CA TYR A 167 -0.95 -10.13 9.33
C TYR A 167 -2.24 -9.91 8.55
N LEU A 168 -3.33 -10.58 8.91
CA LEU A 168 -4.62 -10.38 8.25
C LEU A 168 -5.12 -8.94 8.48
N PHE A 169 -5.08 -8.45 9.72
CA PHE A 169 -5.46 -7.07 10.03
C PHE A 169 -4.55 -6.05 9.33
N ALA A 170 -3.24 -6.28 9.33
CA ALA A 170 -2.29 -5.43 8.60
C ALA A 170 -2.62 -5.41 7.10
N GLY A 171 -2.87 -6.57 6.50
CA GLY A 171 -3.27 -6.70 5.10
C GLY A 171 -4.56 -5.94 4.78
N LEU A 172 -5.59 -6.06 5.62
CA LEU A 172 -6.84 -5.30 5.46
C LEU A 172 -6.61 -3.78 5.51
N ILE A 173 -5.74 -3.30 6.40
CA ILE A 173 -5.41 -1.87 6.48
C ILE A 173 -4.65 -1.43 5.22
N VAL A 174 -3.68 -2.20 4.74
CA VAL A 174 -2.99 -1.90 3.47
C VAL A 174 -3.97 -1.89 2.30
N CYS A 175 -4.91 -2.83 2.25
CA CYS A 175 -5.98 -2.87 1.25
C CYS A 175 -6.81 -1.59 1.28
N LEU A 176 -7.24 -1.16 2.47
CA LEU A 176 -7.98 0.09 2.64
C LEU A 176 -7.18 1.28 2.13
N VAL A 177 -5.87 1.35 2.41
CA VAL A 177 -4.98 2.40 1.90
C VAL A 177 -4.92 2.39 0.38
N VAL A 178 -4.69 1.23 -0.23
CA VAL A 178 -4.61 1.08 -1.70
C VAL A 178 -5.94 1.46 -2.37
N VAL A 179 -7.06 1.01 -1.82
CA VAL A 179 -8.40 1.29 -2.35
C VAL A 179 -8.75 2.76 -2.22
N THR A 180 -8.57 3.35 -1.03
CA THR A 180 -8.83 4.78 -0.81
C THR A 180 -7.96 5.65 -1.71
N PHE A 181 -6.67 5.34 -1.85
CA PHE A 181 -5.79 6.02 -2.79
C PHE A 181 -6.31 5.92 -4.24
N SER A 182 -6.68 4.72 -4.69
CA SER A 182 -7.19 4.50 -6.05
C SER A 182 -8.47 5.31 -6.31
N MET A 183 -9.39 5.34 -5.34
CA MET A 183 -10.62 6.14 -5.43
C MET A 183 -10.33 7.64 -5.51
N MET A 184 -9.39 8.15 -4.70
CA MET A 184 -8.98 9.56 -4.73
C MET A 184 -8.36 9.97 -6.08
N THR A 185 -7.66 9.05 -6.74
CA THR A 185 -7.06 9.31 -8.05
C THR A 185 -8.06 9.21 -9.22
N GLU A 186 -9.12 8.41 -9.08
CA GLU A 186 -10.13 8.22 -10.13
C GLU A 186 -11.15 9.37 -10.22
N VAL A 187 -11.39 10.12 -9.12
CA VAL A 187 -12.30 11.28 -9.14
C VAL A 187 -11.81 12.40 -10.08
N PRO A 188 -10.55 12.91 -9.96
CA PRO A 188 -10.01 13.88 -10.92
C PRO A 188 -9.96 13.33 -12.34
N ARG A 189 -9.76 12.02 -12.51
CA ARG A 189 -9.72 11.37 -13.83
C ARG A 189 -11.08 11.46 -14.53
N ARG A 190 -12.18 11.25 -13.83
CA ARG A 190 -13.54 11.33 -14.40
C ARG A 190 -13.97 12.75 -14.72
N GLU A 191 -13.49 13.73 -13.97
CA GLU A 191 -13.79 15.15 -14.22
C GLU A 191 -12.99 15.73 -15.38
N LEU A 192 -11.76 15.24 -15.62
CA LEU A 192 -10.97 15.63 -16.80
C LEU A 192 -11.27 14.80 -18.06
N ALA A 193 -11.77 13.56 -17.91
CA ALA A 193 -12.09 12.67 -19.03
C ALA A 193 -13.41 12.89 -19.81
N PRO A 194 -14.35 13.81 -19.50
CA PRO A 194 -15.55 13.98 -20.32
C PRO A 194 -15.23 14.41 -21.76
N SER A 195 -14.06 15.03 -21.99
CA SER A 195 -13.75 15.71 -23.24
C SER A 195 -12.89 14.92 -24.23
N VAL A 196 -12.08 13.93 -23.82
CA VAL A 196 -11.07 13.36 -24.75
C VAL A 196 -10.72 11.89 -24.47
N ARG A 197 -11.30 10.94 -25.24
CA ARG A 197 -10.86 9.53 -25.32
C ARG A 197 -9.65 9.35 -26.25
N LEU A 198 -8.57 10.11 -26.02
CA LEU A 198 -7.31 9.87 -26.74
C LEU A 198 -6.27 9.23 -25.82
N PRO A 199 -5.37 8.40 -26.37
CA PRO A 199 -4.27 7.85 -25.60
C PRO A 199 -3.30 8.98 -25.18
N VAL A 200 -2.70 8.85 -23.98
CA VAL A 200 -1.94 9.90 -23.24
C VAL A 200 -0.92 10.68 -24.10
N HIS A 201 -0.24 10.01 -25.03
CA HIS A 201 0.70 10.62 -25.96
C HIS A 201 0.05 11.64 -26.90
N LYS A 202 -1.18 11.39 -27.35
CA LYS A 202 -1.96 12.31 -28.19
C LYS A 202 -2.69 13.38 -27.38
N LEU A 203 -2.91 13.17 -26.08
CA LEU A 203 -3.42 14.20 -25.16
C LEU A 203 -2.37 15.27 -24.89
N LEU A 204 -1.08 14.91 -24.78
CA LEU A 204 0.01 15.89 -24.70
C LEU A 204 0.14 16.72 -25.98
N GLU A 205 0.00 16.09 -27.15
CA GLU A 205 -0.03 16.78 -28.44
C GLU A 205 -1.31 17.62 -28.63
N ALA A 206 -2.42 17.20 -28.00
CA ALA A 206 -3.70 17.92 -28.01
C ALA A 206 -3.83 18.99 -26.90
N GLY A 207 -2.78 19.23 -26.11
CA GLY A 207 -2.76 20.29 -25.09
C GLY A 207 -3.52 19.97 -23.79
N ALA A 208 -3.64 18.69 -23.42
CA ALA A 208 -4.24 18.32 -22.14
C ALA A 208 -3.40 18.84 -20.95
N PRO A 209 -3.98 19.63 -20.04
CA PRO A 209 -3.22 20.38 -19.04
C PRO A 209 -2.63 19.51 -17.93
N PHE A 210 -3.11 18.28 -17.73
CA PHE A 210 -2.73 17.43 -16.60
C PHE A 210 -2.82 15.93 -16.94
N THR A 211 -1.75 15.19 -16.68
CA THR A 211 -1.73 13.71 -16.72
C THR A 211 -1.07 13.16 -15.47
N TRP A 212 -1.51 11.99 -15.01
CA TRP A 212 -0.93 11.34 -13.84
C TRP A 212 -0.79 9.83 -14.07
N GLU A 213 0.23 9.24 -13.45
CA GLU A 213 0.59 7.83 -13.51
C GLU A 213 0.86 7.31 -12.08
N LEU A 214 0.55 6.04 -11.83
CA LEU A 214 0.85 5.38 -10.56
C LEU A 214 2.35 5.13 -10.44
N GLY A 215 2.91 5.42 -9.27
CA GLY A 215 4.32 5.24 -9.00
C GLY A 215 4.67 3.88 -8.40
N THR A 216 5.96 3.58 -8.33
CA THR A 216 6.48 2.30 -7.83
C THR A 216 6.06 2.02 -6.39
N SER A 217 5.97 3.04 -5.53
CA SER A 217 5.60 2.88 -4.12
C SER A 217 4.18 2.32 -3.96
N TYR A 218 3.26 2.68 -4.86
CA TYR A 218 1.91 2.10 -4.90
C TYR A 218 1.96 0.60 -5.18
N TYR A 219 2.72 0.17 -6.20
CA TYR A 219 2.88 -1.25 -6.52
C TYR A 219 3.56 -2.04 -5.41
N LEU A 220 4.51 -1.43 -4.69
CA LEU A 220 5.13 -2.05 -3.50
C LEU A 220 4.11 -2.28 -2.38
N ALA A 221 3.18 -1.34 -2.15
CA ALA A 221 2.10 -1.53 -1.17
C ALA A 221 1.15 -2.67 -1.59
N VAL A 222 0.81 -2.76 -2.88
CA VAL A 222 0.00 -3.88 -3.42
C VAL A 222 0.72 -5.22 -3.25
N ALA A 223 2.04 -5.27 -3.51
CA ALA A 223 2.84 -6.48 -3.29
C ALA A 223 2.90 -6.86 -1.80
N ALA A 224 3.09 -5.88 -0.90
CA ALA A 224 3.05 -6.11 0.54
C ALA A 224 1.69 -6.67 0.99
N PHE A 225 0.58 -6.13 0.48
CA PHE A 225 -0.77 -6.66 0.71
C PHE A 225 -0.88 -8.14 0.28
N ALA A 226 -0.46 -8.48 -0.94
CA ALA A 226 -0.51 -9.87 -1.41
C ALA A 226 0.31 -10.80 -0.50
N LEU A 227 1.50 -10.37 -0.08
CA LEU A 227 2.35 -11.14 0.81
C LEU A 227 1.71 -11.35 2.18
N THR A 228 1.08 -10.34 2.80
CA THR A 228 0.39 -10.52 4.09
C THR A 228 -0.66 -11.64 4.07
N HIS A 229 -1.39 -11.79 2.96
CA HIS A 229 -2.38 -12.86 2.80
C HIS A 229 -1.73 -14.22 2.55
N LEU A 230 -0.66 -14.26 1.75
CA LEU A 230 0.13 -15.48 1.54
C LEU A 230 0.74 -15.98 2.85
N ILE A 231 1.27 -15.07 3.69
CA ILE A 231 1.82 -15.40 5.01
C ILE A 231 0.72 -15.95 5.91
N ALA A 232 -0.44 -15.30 5.97
CA ALA A 232 -1.57 -15.80 6.76
C ALA A 232 -1.98 -17.22 6.32
N ALA A 233 -2.07 -17.47 5.01
CA ALA A 233 -2.35 -18.81 4.48
C ALA A 233 -1.28 -19.83 4.85
N VAL A 234 0.00 -19.44 4.80
CA VAL A 234 1.13 -20.27 5.23
C VAL A 234 1.07 -20.57 6.73
N LEU A 235 0.78 -19.59 7.58
CA LEU A 235 0.68 -19.74 9.04
C LEU A 235 -0.49 -20.65 9.41
N VAL A 236 -1.66 -20.48 8.79
CA VAL A 236 -2.81 -21.38 8.96
C VAL A 236 -2.44 -22.79 8.51
N SER A 237 -1.82 -22.94 7.34
CA SER A 237 -1.39 -24.25 6.84
C SER A 237 -0.40 -24.93 7.79
N ALA A 238 0.55 -24.17 8.32
CA ALA A 238 1.52 -24.65 9.30
C ALA A 238 0.85 -25.03 10.63
N PHE A 239 -0.16 -24.27 11.06
CA PHE A 239 -0.96 -24.57 12.25
C PHE A 239 -1.78 -25.86 12.07
N MET A 240 -2.49 -26.01 10.96
CA MET A 240 -3.31 -27.20 10.67
C MET A 240 -2.45 -28.48 10.60
N ARG A 241 -1.27 -28.40 9.98
CA ARG A 241 -0.33 -29.55 9.86
C ARG A 241 0.27 -30.00 11.20
N ARG A 242 0.15 -29.22 12.27
CA ARG A 242 0.62 -29.64 13.61
C ARG A 242 -0.31 -30.66 14.26
N PHE A 243 -1.56 -30.76 13.83
CA PHE A 243 -2.52 -31.73 14.38
C PHE A 243 -2.54 -33.00 13.52
N SER A 244 -2.45 -34.16 14.19
CA SER A 244 -2.51 -35.47 13.52
C SER A 244 -3.93 -35.88 13.13
N SER A 245 -4.95 -35.30 13.77
CA SER A 245 -6.37 -35.54 13.47
C SER A 245 -7.21 -34.28 13.76
N LEU A 246 -8.37 -34.19 13.11
CA LEU A 246 -9.34 -33.10 13.33
C LEU A 246 -9.85 -33.09 14.78
N GLU A 247 -10.03 -34.27 15.37
CA GLU A 247 -10.42 -34.40 16.78
C GLU A 247 -9.37 -33.82 17.73
N ALA A 248 -8.08 -34.05 17.48
CA ALA A 248 -7.00 -33.48 18.29
C ALA A 248 -6.98 -31.95 18.22
N MET A 249 -7.29 -31.39 17.06
CA MET A 249 -7.44 -29.95 16.88
C MET A 249 -8.66 -29.40 17.64
N VAL A 250 -9.82 -30.05 17.52
CA VAL A 250 -11.06 -29.60 18.16
C VAL A 250 -10.95 -29.66 19.68
N ARG A 251 -10.34 -30.71 20.24
CA ARG A 251 -10.10 -30.84 21.69
C ARG A 251 -9.29 -29.68 22.26
N GLU A 252 -8.33 -29.17 21.50
CA GLU A 252 -7.38 -28.17 21.99
C GLU A 252 -7.80 -26.73 21.68
N VAL A 253 -8.58 -26.51 20.62
CA VAL A 253 -9.05 -25.17 20.21
C VAL A 253 -10.40 -24.81 20.84
N VAL A 254 -11.28 -25.79 21.05
CA VAL A 254 -12.64 -25.55 21.56
C VAL A 254 -12.69 -25.87 23.05
N PRO A 255 -12.82 -24.85 23.94
CA PRO A 255 -12.94 -25.09 25.36
C PRO A 255 -14.18 -25.95 25.66
N GLY A 256 -13.97 -27.10 26.30
CA GLY A 256 -15.03 -28.05 26.66
C GLY A 256 -15.39 -29.08 25.58
N ALA A 257 -14.71 -29.11 24.42
CA ALA A 257 -14.94 -30.14 23.41
C ALA A 257 -14.55 -31.55 23.88
N ASP A 258 -13.58 -31.67 24.78
CA ASP A 258 -13.24 -32.96 25.41
C ASP A 258 -14.45 -33.61 26.09
N ARG A 259 -15.33 -32.81 26.72
CA ARG A 259 -16.52 -33.32 27.40
C ARG A 259 -17.51 -33.91 26.38
N LYS A 260 -17.80 -33.16 25.31
CA LYS A 260 -18.74 -33.61 24.26
C LYS A 260 -18.20 -34.79 23.45
N LEU A 261 -16.89 -34.84 23.21
CA LEU A 261 -16.28 -35.97 22.50
C LEU A 261 -16.30 -37.25 23.33
N ARG A 262 -16.13 -37.15 24.66
CA ARG A 262 -16.31 -38.30 25.57
C ARG A 262 -17.76 -38.76 25.61
N GLU A 263 -18.72 -37.84 25.73
CA GLU A 263 -20.16 -38.16 25.71
C GLU A 263 -20.58 -38.89 24.42
N HIS A 264 -20.06 -38.49 23.25
CA HIS A 264 -20.32 -39.21 21.99
C HIS A 264 -19.63 -40.57 21.90
N GLN A 265 -18.42 -40.72 22.43
CA GLN A 265 -17.74 -42.03 22.47
C GLN A 265 -18.47 -43.01 23.40
N GLU A 266 -18.95 -42.52 24.55
CA GLU A 266 -19.70 -43.30 25.52
C GLU A 266 -21.07 -43.71 24.95
N ASN A 267 -21.79 -42.80 24.29
CA ASN A 267 -23.06 -43.11 23.62
C ASN A 267 -22.91 -44.07 22.42
N ASN A 268 -21.83 -43.98 21.64
CA ASN A 268 -21.56 -44.95 20.56
C ASN A 268 -21.18 -46.34 21.09
N LEU A 269 -20.50 -46.40 22.24
CA LEU A 269 -20.23 -47.68 22.91
C LEU A 269 -21.54 -48.28 23.44
N VAL A 270 -22.42 -47.50 24.07
CA VAL A 270 -23.74 -47.96 24.52
C VAL A 270 -24.59 -48.54 23.39
N GLY A 271 -24.56 -47.94 22.19
CA GLY A 271 -25.24 -48.50 21.01
C GLY A 271 -24.64 -49.80 20.45
N LEU A 272 -23.37 -50.11 20.76
CA LEU A 272 -22.72 -51.37 20.39
C LEU A 272 -23.05 -52.52 21.36
N TRP A 273 -23.36 -52.22 22.64
CA TRP A 273 -23.79 -53.22 23.62
C TRP A 273 -25.25 -53.67 23.44
N GLU A 274 -26.08 -52.95 22.68
CA GLU A 274 -27.45 -53.38 22.34
C GLU A 274 -27.51 -54.36 21.14
N ILE A 275 -26.41 -54.54 20.40
CA ILE A 275 -26.39 -55.35 19.17
C ILE A 275 -25.84 -56.77 19.39
N TYR A 276 -25.27 -57.07 20.57
CA TYR A 276 -24.83 -58.41 20.93
C TYR A 276 -25.44 -58.85 22.27
N PRO A 277 -26.59 -59.55 22.25
CA PRO A 277 -27.05 -60.34 23.40
C PRO A 277 -26.20 -61.60 23.63
#